data_AF-A0A250VA42-F1
#
_entry.id   AF-A0A250VA42-F1
#
_cell.length_a   1.000
_cell.length_b   1.000
_cell.length_c   1.000
_cell.angle_alpha   90.00
_cell.angle_beta   90.00
_cell.angle_gamma   90.00
#
_symmetry.space_group_name_H-M   'P 1'
#
loop_
_entity.id
_entity.type
_entity.pdbx_description
1 polymer ?
#
loop_
_entity_poly.entity_id
_entity_poly.type
_entity_poly.pdbx_seq_one_letter_code
_entity_poly.pdbx_strand_id
1 'polypeptide(L)'
;MSNKHAARLPRPVESERIPLKARKVSFSWEDTPLHWVPGEPFATHTMNVLHLLLPAGERWFVHVYKQVLPYIRDERLRADVIGFIGQEAMHSQAHDEVLPHLRELGLDPTPYTAQVDWFFEKLLGDRTLPPGRARRWWLMERVAIIAAIEHYTAFLGDWILNAEELDRRGADPTMLDLMRWHGAEEVEHRSVAFELFLHVDGSYRRRARTWATAFTALVFLWQRGARFFMENDPTLTAGRASFKDFYLSGKRGVLPSTGDMLKSIPRYLSRTYHPSQEGSTEQAVAYLASSPAATAAERRAG
;
A
#
# COMPACT_ATOMS: atom_id res chain seq x y z
N MET A 1 -24.69 21.34 -33.84
CA MET A 1 -23.25 21.13 -33.56
C MET A 1 -23.13 20.13 -32.42
N SER A 2 -22.65 18.93 -32.73
CA SER A 2 -22.53 17.81 -31.78
C SER A 2 -21.47 18.13 -30.73
N ASN A 3 -21.86 18.13 -29.45
CA ASN A 3 -21.01 18.47 -28.32
C ASN A 3 -19.98 17.34 -28.08
N LYS A 4 -18.83 17.40 -28.78
CA LYS A 4 -17.80 16.36 -28.81
C LYS A 4 -16.80 16.37 -27.64
N HIS A 5 -17.05 17.09 -26.54
CA HIS A 5 -16.13 17.14 -25.40
C HIS A 5 -16.79 17.07 -24.01
N ALA A 6 -17.81 16.22 -23.84
CA ALA A 6 -18.01 15.64 -22.51
C ALA A 6 -16.87 14.64 -22.29
N ALA A 7 -15.79 15.08 -21.62
CA ALA A 7 -14.73 14.17 -21.19
C ALA A 7 -15.39 13.00 -20.45
N ARG A 8 -15.16 11.78 -20.96
CA ARG A 8 -15.74 10.55 -20.41
C ARG A 8 -15.25 10.46 -18.96
N LEU A 9 -16.16 10.60 -17.98
CA LEU A 9 -15.83 10.46 -16.56
C LEU A 9 -15.19 9.08 -16.32
N PRO A 10 -14.28 8.93 -15.34
CA PRO A 10 -13.85 7.62 -14.85
C PRO A 10 -15.05 6.72 -14.62
N ARG A 11 -15.02 5.49 -15.14
CA ARG A 11 -16.09 4.51 -14.92
C ARG A 11 -15.49 3.24 -14.33
N PRO A 12 -16.08 2.70 -13.26
CA PRO A 12 -15.67 1.42 -12.70
C PRO A 12 -15.97 0.28 -13.68
N VAL A 13 -15.19 -0.78 -13.55
CA VAL A 13 -15.53 -2.10 -14.08
C VAL A 13 -16.29 -2.82 -12.96
N GLU A 14 -17.62 -2.89 -13.06
CA GLU A 14 -18.47 -3.38 -11.96
C GLU A 14 -18.16 -4.83 -11.54
N SER A 15 -17.68 -5.68 -12.44
CA SER A 15 -17.27 -7.07 -12.10
C SER A 15 -16.10 -7.15 -11.13
N GLU A 16 -15.34 -6.07 -10.97
CA GLU A 16 -14.18 -6.01 -10.07
C GLU A 16 -14.56 -5.66 -8.64
N ARG A 17 -15.83 -5.37 -8.35
CA ARG A 17 -16.29 -4.99 -7.00
C ARG A 17 -16.81 -6.19 -6.24
N ILE A 18 -16.32 -6.36 -5.02
CA ILE A 18 -16.79 -7.37 -4.06
C ILE A 18 -16.97 -6.76 -2.66
N PRO A 19 -17.79 -7.36 -1.78
CA PRO A 19 -17.82 -6.99 -0.38
C PRO A 19 -16.46 -7.24 0.28
N LEU A 20 -15.92 -6.22 0.93
CA LEU A 20 -14.64 -6.30 1.63
C LEU A 20 -14.81 -6.95 3.01
N LYS A 21 -13.85 -7.80 3.38
CA LYS A 21 -13.84 -8.53 4.65
C LYS A 21 -12.48 -8.37 5.32
N ALA A 22 -12.48 -7.83 6.53
CA ALA A 22 -11.30 -7.82 7.38
C ALA A 22 -10.99 -9.23 7.88
N ARG A 23 -9.76 -9.70 7.67
CA ARG A 23 -9.30 -11.03 8.06
C ARG A 23 -8.28 -10.89 9.20
N LYS A 24 -8.58 -11.47 10.37
CA LYS A 24 -7.69 -11.43 11.54
C LYS A 24 -6.59 -12.49 11.42
N VAL A 25 -5.65 -12.24 10.51
CA VAL A 25 -4.50 -13.10 10.23
C VAL A 25 -3.50 -13.09 11.40
N SER A 26 -2.62 -14.08 11.42
CA SER A 26 -1.50 -14.18 12.37
C SER A 26 -0.38 -14.97 11.71
N PHE A 27 0.87 -14.57 11.92
CA PHE A 27 2.04 -15.21 11.33
C PHE A 27 3.00 -15.68 12.42
N SER A 28 3.81 -16.70 12.13
CA SER A 28 4.87 -17.18 13.02
C SER A 28 6.21 -16.87 12.35
N TRP A 29 6.97 -15.99 12.98
CA TRP A 29 8.21 -15.43 12.42
C TRP A 29 9.47 -16.21 12.82
N GLU A 30 9.35 -17.20 13.73
CA GLU A 30 10.47 -17.88 14.39
C GLU A 30 11.52 -18.41 13.39
N ASP A 31 11.08 -18.89 12.23
CA ASP A 31 11.93 -19.46 11.18
C ASP A 31 12.21 -18.50 10.01
N THR A 32 11.60 -17.31 9.98
CA THR A 32 11.75 -16.36 8.88
C THR A 32 13.14 -15.68 8.96
N PRO A 33 14.01 -15.82 7.96
CA PRO A 33 15.35 -15.23 8.02
C PRO A 33 15.33 -13.73 7.72
N LEU A 34 16.39 -13.01 8.13
CA LEU A 34 16.56 -11.57 7.84
C LEU A 34 16.48 -11.27 6.34
N HIS A 35 17.13 -12.10 5.52
CA HIS A 35 17.03 -12.10 4.06
C HIS A 35 16.07 -13.20 3.62
N TRP A 36 14.78 -12.90 3.71
CA TRP A 36 13.72 -13.81 3.30
C TRP A 36 13.66 -14.06 1.79
N VAL A 37 14.41 -13.32 0.95
CA VAL A 37 14.73 -13.72 -0.42
C VAL A 37 16.19 -14.19 -0.49
N PRO A 38 16.45 -15.50 -0.69
CA PRO A 38 17.82 -16.04 -0.68
C PRO A 38 18.75 -15.34 -1.68
N GLY A 39 19.91 -14.88 -1.18
CA GLY A 39 20.94 -14.21 -1.98
C GLY A 39 20.56 -12.81 -2.48
N GLU A 40 19.44 -12.25 -2.02
CA GLU A 40 18.90 -10.97 -2.49
C GLU A 40 18.65 -9.99 -1.32
N PRO A 41 19.71 -9.57 -0.58
CA PRO A 41 19.57 -8.67 0.57
C PRO A 41 18.96 -7.33 0.19
N PHE A 42 19.36 -6.76 -0.96
CA PHE A 42 18.84 -5.48 -1.42
C PHE A 42 17.34 -5.57 -1.75
N ALA A 43 16.89 -6.64 -2.42
CA ALA A 43 15.48 -6.80 -2.77
C ALA A 43 14.63 -7.05 -1.51
N THR A 44 15.10 -7.95 -0.63
CA THR A 44 14.51 -8.20 0.68
C THR A 44 14.31 -6.89 1.44
N HIS A 45 15.37 -6.10 1.62
CA HIS A 45 15.31 -4.87 2.40
C HIS A 45 14.50 -3.77 1.72
N THR A 46 14.48 -3.73 0.39
CA THR A 46 13.59 -2.83 -0.34
C THR A 46 12.12 -3.17 -0.07
N MET A 47 11.77 -4.45 0.00
CA MET A 47 10.42 -4.87 0.37
C MET A 47 10.13 -4.67 1.86
N ASN A 48 11.10 -4.91 2.74
CA ASN A 48 10.95 -4.71 4.20
C ASN A 48 10.62 -3.25 4.57
N VAL A 49 10.90 -2.28 3.69
CA VAL A 49 10.46 -0.88 3.87
C VAL A 49 8.95 -0.79 4.13
N LEU A 50 8.16 -1.69 3.55
CA LEU A 50 6.72 -1.76 3.80
C LEU A 50 6.40 -1.90 5.29
N HIS A 51 7.12 -2.75 6.03
CA HIS A 51 6.92 -2.89 7.48
C HIS A 51 7.26 -1.61 8.27
N LEU A 52 8.12 -0.75 7.72
CA LEU A 52 8.44 0.54 8.36
C LEU A 52 7.42 1.64 8.04
N LEU A 53 6.75 1.56 6.90
CA LEU A 53 5.87 2.63 6.38
C LEU A 53 4.40 2.38 6.63
N LEU A 54 3.93 1.17 6.32
CA LEU A 54 2.53 0.81 6.30
C LEU A 54 1.87 0.94 7.68
N PRO A 55 2.44 0.45 8.80
CA PRO A 55 1.75 0.51 10.08
C PRO A 55 1.29 1.93 10.45
N ALA A 56 2.18 2.92 10.30
CA ALA A 56 1.86 4.32 10.55
C ALA A 56 0.90 4.91 9.50
N GLY A 57 1.10 4.58 8.23
CA GLY A 57 0.28 5.07 7.12
C GLY A 57 -1.17 4.60 7.19
N GLU A 58 -1.39 3.32 7.43
CA GLU A 58 -2.71 2.68 7.43
C GLU A 58 -3.50 3.06 8.70
N ARG A 59 -2.82 3.21 9.86
CA ARG A 59 -3.43 3.86 11.04
C ARG A 59 -3.93 5.27 10.71
N TRP A 60 -3.13 6.01 9.93
CA TRP A 60 -3.53 7.33 9.46
C TRP A 60 -4.68 7.28 8.44
N PHE A 61 -4.74 6.28 7.55
CA PHE A 61 -5.87 6.08 6.64
C PHE A 61 -7.16 5.86 7.42
N VAL A 62 -7.14 4.93 8.38
CA VAL A 62 -8.27 4.63 9.28
C VAL A 62 -8.74 5.89 10.00
N HIS A 63 -7.82 6.70 10.54
CA HIS A 63 -8.15 7.95 11.22
C HIS A 63 -8.84 8.95 10.29
N VAL A 64 -8.26 9.22 9.13
CA VAL A 64 -8.81 10.18 8.15
C VAL A 64 -10.15 9.71 7.61
N TYR A 65 -10.30 8.41 7.33
CA TYR A 65 -11.54 7.88 6.76
C TYR A 65 -12.67 7.85 7.77
N LYS A 66 -12.41 7.59 9.05
CA LYS A 66 -13.41 7.81 10.11
C LYS A 66 -13.93 9.25 10.15
N GLN A 67 -13.07 10.24 9.89
CA GLN A 67 -13.49 11.66 9.81
C GLN A 67 -14.32 11.97 8.55
N VAL A 68 -14.11 11.23 7.44
CA VAL A 68 -14.83 11.48 6.18
C VAL A 68 -16.16 10.73 6.05
N LEU A 69 -16.36 9.64 6.81
CA LEU A 69 -17.60 8.84 6.80
C LEU A 69 -18.90 9.67 6.85
N PRO A 70 -19.04 10.74 7.66
CA PRO A 70 -20.26 11.55 7.71
C PRO A 70 -20.57 12.33 6.42
N TYR A 71 -19.61 12.46 5.50
CA TYR A 71 -19.77 13.16 4.23
C TYR A 71 -20.15 12.23 3.07
N ILE A 72 -20.13 10.91 3.29
CA ILE A 72 -20.48 9.91 2.28
C ILE A 72 -22.01 9.76 2.26
N ARG A 73 -22.59 9.89 1.06
CA ARG A 73 -24.05 9.85 0.82
C ARG A 73 -24.50 8.59 0.10
N ASP A 74 -23.59 7.96 -0.63
CA ASP A 74 -23.80 6.67 -1.25
C ASP A 74 -23.60 5.58 -0.18
N GLU A 75 -24.66 4.84 0.13
CA GLU A 75 -24.62 3.79 1.16
C GLU A 75 -23.71 2.63 0.77
N ARG A 76 -23.60 2.33 -0.52
CA ARG A 76 -22.73 1.28 -1.07
C ARG A 76 -21.28 1.68 -0.86
N LEU A 77 -20.89 2.89 -1.27
CA LEU A 77 -19.54 3.42 -1.03
C LEU A 77 -19.22 3.55 0.46
N ARG A 78 -20.21 3.90 1.29
CA ARG A 78 -20.03 3.96 2.74
C ARG A 78 -19.71 2.57 3.31
N ALA A 79 -20.38 1.52 2.84
CA ALA A 79 -20.08 0.15 3.23
C ALA A 79 -18.66 -0.28 2.81
N ASP A 80 -18.26 0.02 1.57
CA ASP A 80 -16.90 -0.25 1.10
C ASP A 80 -15.84 0.46 1.94
N VAL A 81 -16.04 1.75 2.26
CA VAL A 81 -15.10 2.52 3.10
C VAL A 81 -15.01 1.94 4.52
N ILE A 82 -16.10 1.39 5.06
CA ILE A 82 -16.08 0.69 6.35
C ILE A 82 -15.29 -0.62 6.24
N GLY A 83 -15.48 -1.38 5.16
CA GLY A 83 -14.74 -2.61 4.90
C GLY A 83 -13.23 -2.36 4.73
N PHE A 84 -12.88 -1.33 3.96
CA PHE A 84 -11.52 -0.81 3.79
C PHE A 84 -10.89 -0.48 5.15
N ILE A 85 -11.55 0.34 5.99
CA ILE A 85 -11.07 0.64 7.35
C ILE A 85 -10.78 -0.63 8.17
N GLY A 86 -11.57 -1.68 7.96
CA GLY A 86 -11.37 -2.98 8.61
C GLY A 86 -10.11 -3.70 8.12
N GLN A 87 -9.91 -3.78 6.80
CA GLN A 87 -8.73 -4.43 6.19
C GLN A 87 -7.44 -3.68 6.57
N GLU A 88 -7.41 -2.37 6.39
CA GLU A 88 -6.28 -1.50 6.76
C GLU A 88 -5.86 -1.62 8.23
N ALA A 89 -6.82 -1.80 9.13
CA ALA A 89 -6.50 -2.04 10.54
C ALA A 89 -5.80 -3.38 10.76
N MET A 90 -6.14 -4.41 9.97
CA MET A 90 -5.48 -5.72 10.03
C MET A 90 -4.12 -5.69 9.34
N HIS A 91 -3.98 -5.01 8.20
CA HIS A 91 -2.70 -4.79 7.51
C HIS A 91 -1.69 -4.15 8.45
N SER A 92 -2.11 -3.07 9.11
CA SER A 92 -1.26 -2.28 9.99
C SER A 92 -0.72 -3.14 11.12
N GLN A 93 -1.59 -3.94 11.74
CA GLN A 93 -1.20 -4.85 12.80
C GLN A 93 -0.22 -5.92 12.29
N ALA A 94 -0.54 -6.58 11.17
CA ALA A 94 0.27 -7.67 10.63
C ALA A 94 1.68 -7.23 10.22
N HIS A 95 1.82 -6.03 9.64
CA HIS A 95 3.14 -5.46 9.32
C HIS A 95 3.91 -5.00 10.56
N ASP A 96 3.24 -4.48 11.59
CA ASP A 96 3.85 -4.07 12.87
C ASP A 96 4.44 -5.27 13.62
N GLU A 97 3.78 -6.44 13.54
CA GLU A 97 4.23 -7.70 14.15
C GLU A 97 5.58 -8.22 13.60
N VAL A 98 6.03 -7.74 12.43
CA VAL A 98 7.35 -8.09 11.86
C VAL A 98 8.49 -7.32 12.55
N LEU A 99 8.21 -6.14 13.11
CA LEU A 99 9.24 -5.24 13.64
C LEU A 99 10.02 -5.80 14.85
N PRO A 100 9.38 -6.48 15.83
CA PRO A 100 10.10 -7.17 16.90
C PRO A 100 11.06 -8.24 16.35
N HIS A 101 10.64 -9.01 15.36
CA HIS A 101 11.45 -10.05 14.73
C HIS A 101 12.70 -9.50 14.05
N LEU A 102 12.57 -8.39 13.31
CA LEU A 102 13.74 -7.70 12.74
C LEU A 102 14.75 -7.30 13.82
N ARG A 103 14.28 -6.84 14.99
CA ARG A 103 15.13 -6.49 16.12
C ARG A 103 15.83 -7.70 16.71
N GLU A 104 15.14 -8.84 16.83
CA GLU A 104 15.72 -10.12 17.28
C GLU A 104 16.84 -10.60 16.35
N LEU A 105 16.69 -10.35 15.05
CA LEU A 105 17.71 -10.61 14.03
C LEU A 105 18.84 -9.57 13.98
N GLY A 106 18.87 -8.62 14.93
CA GLY A 106 19.94 -7.64 15.10
C GLY A 106 19.75 -6.34 14.31
N LEU A 107 18.57 -6.09 13.74
CA LEU A 107 18.24 -4.89 12.99
C LEU A 107 17.12 -4.10 13.70
N ASP A 108 17.48 -3.10 14.48
CA ASP A 108 16.51 -2.28 15.21
C ASP A 108 15.78 -1.27 14.30
N PRO A 109 14.47 -1.41 14.04
CA PRO A 109 13.74 -0.51 13.15
C PRO A 109 13.34 0.84 13.80
N THR A 110 13.46 0.96 15.13
CA THR A 110 12.92 2.08 15.92
C THR A 110 13.29 3.48 15.42
N PRO A 111 14.57 3.77 15.06
CA PRO A 111 14.94 5.11 14.62
C PRO A 111 14.21 5.54 13.36
N TYR A 112 13.90 4.60 12.47
CA TYR A 112 13.20 4.87 11.24
C TYR A 112 11.69 4.97 11.47
N THR A 113 11.09 4.03 12.20
CA THR A 113 9.65 4.06 12.47
C THR A 113 9.23 5.31 13.23
N ALA A 114 10.03 5.77 14.20
CA ALA A 114 9.77 7.03 14.91
C ALA A 114 9.71 8.26 13.98
N GLN A 115 10.51 8.27 12.91
CA GLN A 115 10.46 9.33 11.90
C GLN A 115 9.19 9.24 11.05
N VAL A 116 8.80 8.02 10.66
CA VAL A 116 7.60 7.78 9.87
C VAL A 116 6.34 8.15 10.67
N ASP A 117 6.27 7.75 11.93
CA ASP A 117 5.19 8.13 12.84
C ASP A 117 5.11 9.67 12.95
N TRP A 118 6.25 10.34 13.16
CA TRP A 118 6.28 11.81 13.18
C TRP A 118 5.75 12.44 11.88
N PHE A 119 6.12 11.87 10.72
CA PHE A 119 5.64 12.36 9.42
C PHE A 119 4.12 12.25 9.32
N PHE A 120 3.53 11.10 9.65
CA PHE A 120 2.08 10.91 9.58
C PHE A 120 1.33 11.71 10.64
N GLU A 121 1.85 11.82 11.87
CA GLU A 121 1.21 12.54 12.96
C GLU A 121 1.30 14.06 12.83
N LYS A 122 2.47 14.60 12.43
CA LYS A 122 2.72 16.05 12.46
C LYS A 122 2.49 16.69 11.11
N LEU A 123 2.96 16.07 10.02
CA LEU A 123 2.84 16.66 8.69
C LEU A 123 1.47 16.40 8.08
N LEU A 124 0.98 15.16 8.20
CA LEU A 124 -0.28 14.69 7.63
C LEU A 124 -1.42 14.56 8.64
N GLY A 125 -1.16 14.73 9.94
CA GLY A 125 -2.15 14.58 10.98
C GLY A 125 -3.16 15.73 11.06
N ASP A 126 -3.91 15.75 12.16
CA ASP A 126 -4.87 16.81 12.40
C ASP A 126 -4.18 18.14 12.63
N ARG A 127 -4.74 19.19 12.04
CA ARG A 127 -4.23 20.56 12.15
C ARG A 127 -5.25 21.43 12.86
N THR A 128 -4.77 22.33 13.71
CA THR A 128 -5.58 23.37 14.35
C THR A 128 -5.99 24.41 13.30
N LEU A 129 -6.99 24.07 12.50
CA LEU A 129 -7.56 24.94 11.46
C LEU A 129 -8.93 25.46 11.90
N PRO A 130 -9.27 26.72 11.52
CA PRO A 130 -10.58 27.28 11.81
C PRO A 130 -11.70 26.41 11.21
N PRO A 131 -12.85 26.29 11.89
CA PRO A 131 -14.01 25.56 11.36
C PRO A 131 -14.43 26.05 9.97
N GLY A 132 -15.06 25.17 9.20
CA GLY A 132 -15.56 25.49 7.86
C GLY A 132 -14.55 25.16 6.75
N ARG A 133 -14.31 26.11 5.84
CA ARG A 133 -13.64 25.85 4.56
C ARG A 133 -12.21 25.33 4.72
N ALA A 134 -11.41 25.88 5.64
CA ALA A 134 -10.03 25.47 5.84
C ALA A 134 -9.90 24.02 6.34
N ARG A 135 -10.68 23.67 7.39
CA ARG A 135 -10.70 22.30 7.91
C ARG A 135 -11.21 21.30 6.88
N ARG A 136 -12.29 21.62 6.15
CA ARG A 136 -12.80 20.76 5.08
C ARG A 136 -11.76 20.59 3.97
N TRP A 137 -11.11 21.68 3.55
CA TRP A 137 -10.05 21.63 2.55
C TRP A 137 -8.93 20.69 2.96
N TRP A 138 -8.45 20.76 4.22
CA TRP A 138 -7.40 19.87 4.71
C TRP A 138 -7.84 18.40 4.79
N LEU A 139 -9.10 18.13 5.13
CA LEU A 139 -9.63 16.77 5.03
C LEU A 139 -9.60 16.25 3.59
N MET A 140 -10.03 17.06 2.61
CA MET A 140 -10.00 16.66 1.19
C MET A 140 -8.58 16.49 0.64
N GLU A 141 -7.60 17.28 1.13
CA GLU A 141 -6.18 17.07 0.84
C GLU A 141 -5.73 15.67 1.26
N ARG A 142 -6.04 15.28 2.49
CA ARG A 142 -5.63 13.97 3.04
C ARG A 142 -6.32 12.82 2.31
N VAL A 143 -7.62 12.91 2.05
CA VAL A 143 -8.33 11.90 1.23
C VAL A 143 -7.70 11.75 -0.15
N ALA A 144 -7.33 12.85 -0.81
CA ALA A 144 -6.67 12.82 -2.12
C ALA A 144 -5.22 12.32 -2.08
N ILE A 145 -4.53 12.43 -0.94
CA ILE A 145 -3.21 11.82 -0.72
C ILE A 145 -3.37 10.31 -0.52
N ILE A 146 -4.33 9.86 0.29
CA ILE A 146 -4.62 8.43 0.49
C ILE A 146 -4.93 7.77 -0.86
N ALA A 147 -5.84 8.33 -1.66
CA ALA A 147 -6.15 7.80 -2.99
C ALA A 147 -4.93 7.71 -3.93
N ALA A 148 -3.90 8.55 -3.73
CA ALA A 148 -2.67 8.48 -4.50
C ALA A 148 -1.69 7.43 -3.97
N ILE A 149 -1.64 7.21 -2.66
CA ILE A 149 -0.82 6.14 -2.04
C ILE A 149 -1.43 4.78 -2.39
N GLU A 150 -2.74 4.65 -2.27
CA GLU A 150 -3.53 3.45 -2.58
C GLU A 150 -3.37 2.98 -4.04
N HIS A 151 -3.15 3.91 -4.96
CA HIS A 151 -2.81 3.53 -6.32
C HIS A 151 -1.48 2.74 -6.40
N TYR A 152 -0.49 3.12 -5.58
CA TYR A 152 0.81 2.46 -5.57
C TYR A 152 0.81 1.19 -4.73
N THR A 153 0.05 1.11 -3.64
CA THR A 153 -0.13 -0.14 -2.88
C THR A 153 -0.86 -1.18 -3.74
N ALA A 154 -1.92 -0.81 -4.45
CA ALA A 154 -2.59 -1.69 -5.42
C ALA A 154 -1.66 -2.14 -6.56
N PHE A 155 -0.80 -1.26 -7.08
CA PHE A 155 0.22 -1.62 -8.06
C PHE A 155 1.24 -2.63 -7.51
N LEU A 156 1.70 -2.44 -6.27
CA LEU A 156 2.63 -3.37 -5.61
C LEU A 156 1.94 -4.68 -5.25
N GLY A 157 0.66 -4.64 -4.88
CA GLY A 157 -0.19 -5.79 -4.61
C GLY A 157 -0.37 -6.68 -5.84
N ASP A 158 -0.70 -6.08 -6.99
CA ASP A 158 -0.73 -6.79 -8.27
C ASP A 158 0.65 -7.36 -8.62
N TRP A 159 1.73 -6.61 -8.42
CA TRP A 159 3.08 -7.10 -8.69
C TRP A 159 3.44 -8.32 -7.83
N ILE A 160 3.22 -8.29 -6.51
CA ILE A 160 3.65 -9.38 -5.61
C ILE A 160 2.86 -10.67 -5.84
N LEU A 161 1.60 -10.57 -6.25
CA LEU A 161 0.78 -11.72 -6.67
C LEU A 161 1.34 -12.40 -7.93
N ASN A 162 2.04 -11.65 -8.78
CA ASN A 162 2.60 -12.11 -10.05
C ASN A 162 4.14 -12.28 -10.02
N ALA A 163 4.77 -12.14 -8.84
CA ALA A 163 6.23 -12.19 -8.67
C ALA A 163 6.78 -13.64 -8.61
N GLU A 164 6.61 -14.41 -9.68
CA GLU A 164 7.04 -15.82 -9.76
C GLU A 164 8.53 -16.06 -9.47
N GLU A 165 9.39 -15.06 -9.72
CA GLU A 165 10.82 -15.18 -9.44
C GLU A 165 11.10 -15.34 -7.94
N LEU A 166 10.24 -14.77 -7.07
CA LEU A 166 10.37 -14.96 -5.62
C LEU A 166 10.15 -16.44 -5.25
N ASP A 167 9.17 -17.10 -5.87
CA ASP A 167 8.93 -18.54 -5.67
C ASP A 167 10.11 -19.38 -6.19
N ARG A 168 10.60 -19.07 -7.40
CA ARG A 168 11.75 -19.78 -8.01
C ARG A 168 13.02 -19.70 -7.16
N ARG A 169 13.20 -18.60 -6.43
CA ARG A 169 14.35 -18.38 -5.53
C ARG A 169 14.17 -18.97 -4.15
N GLY A 170 12.99 -19.52 -3.84
CA GLY A 170 12.68 -20.05 -2.52
C GLY A 170 12.58 -18.95 -1.47
N ALA A 171 11.88 -17.86 -1.78
CA ALA A 171 11.54 -16.85 -0.79
C ALA A 171 10.77 -17.48 0.38
N ASP A 172 10.99 -16.97 1.60
CA ASP A 172 10.35 -17.46 2.83
C ASP A 172 8.83 -17.50 2.69
N PRO A 173 8.18 -18.65 2.92
CA PRO A 173 6.74 -18.79 2.68
C PRO A 173 5.90 -17.94 3.64
N THR A 174 6.34 -17.72 4.88
CA THR A 174 5.60 -16.90 5.85
C THR A 174 5.60 -15.44 5.44
N MET A 175 6.77 -14.88 5.14
CA MET A 175 6.88 -13.49 4.68
C MET A 175 6.15 -13.29 3.36
N LEU A 176 6.30 -14.23 2.42
CA LEU A 176 5.62 -14.15 1.13
C LEU A 176 4.09 -14.23 1.28
N ASP A 177 3.57 -15.02 2.23
CA ASP A 177 2.14 -15.06 2.54
C ASP A 177 1.63 -13.73 3.11
N LEU A 178 2.36 -13.07 4.03
CA LEU A 178 2.00 -11.73 4.50
C LEU A 178 1.91 -10.74 3.33
N MET A 179 2.95 -10.70 2.50
CA MET A 179 3.07 -9.74 1.41
C MET A 179 1.99 -9.95 0.33
N ARG A 180 1.67 -11.21 0.00
CA ARG A 180 0.62 -11.53 -0.97
C ARG A 180 -0.79 -11.46 -0.39
N TRP A 181 -1.00 -11.76 0.90
CA TRP A 181 -2.29 -11.54 1.56
C TRP A 181 -2.63 -10.05 1.56
N HIS A 182 -1.70 -9.21 2.01
CA HIS A 182 -1.88 -7.76 1.96
C HIS A 182 -2.06 -7.33 0.49
N GLY A 183 -1.15 -7.72 -0.41
CA GLY A 183 -1.26 -7.37 -1.83
C GLY A 183 -2.57 -7.78 -2.51
N ALA A 184 -3.17 -8.91 -2.12
CA ALA A 184 -4.48 -9.33 -2.59
C ALA A 184 -5.59 -8.42 -2.06
N GLU A 185 -5.59 -8.08 -0.78
CA GLU A 185 -6.58 -7.14 -0.22
C GLU A 185 -6.42 -5.73 -0.83
N GLU A 186 -5.19 -5.28 -1.12
CA GLU A 186 -4.93 -4.06 -1.89
C GLU A 186 -5.59 -4.07 -3.27
N VAL A 187 -5.59 -5.22 -3.93
CA VAL A 187 -6.32 -5.41 -5.19
C VAL A 187 -7.83 -5.46 -4.94
N GLU A 188 -8.34 -6.16 -3.92
CA GLU A 188 -9.78 -6.21 -3.58
C GLU A 188 -10.35 -4.79 -3.41
N HIS A 189 -9.63 -3.89 -2.73
CA HIS A 189 -10.13 -2.56 -2.36
C HIS A 189 -9.58 -1.39 -3.20
N ARG A 190 -8.76 -1.65 -4.23
CA ARG A 190 -8.07 -0.63 -5.06
C ARG A 190 -8.90 0.56 -5.54
N SER A 191 -10.22 0.37 -5.71
CA SER A 191 -11.12 1.42 -6.17
C SER A 191 -11.66 2.31 -5.04
N VAL A 192 -11.71 1.83 -3.79
CA VAL A 192 -12.43 2.49 -2.68
C VAL A 192 -11.89 3.88 -2.40
N ALA A 193 -10.57 4.03 -2.24
CA ALA A 193 -9.97 5.31 -1.93
C ALA A 193 -10.16 6.35 -3.05
N PHE A 194 -10.09 5.89 -4.30
CA PHE A 194 -10.29 6.73 -5.47
C PHE A 194 -11.76 7.15 -5.64
N GLU A 195 -12.69 6.21 -5.52
CA GLU A 195 -14.13 6.47 -5.58
C GLU A 195 -14.57 7.40 -4.44
N LEU A 196 -14.03 7.20 -3.23
CA LEU A 196 -14.25 8.11 -2.11
C LEU A 196 -13.76 9.52 -2.43
N PHE A 197 -12.54 9.67 -2.96
CA PHE A 197 -12.03 10.97 -3.40
C PHE A 197 -12.94 11.64 -4.45
N LEU A 198 -13.38 10.89 -5.46
CA LEU A 198 -14.30 11.39 -6.49
C LEU A 198 -15.65 11.81 -5.90
N HIS A 199 -16.15 11.07 -4.91
CA HIS A 199 -17.43 11.34 -4.24
C HIS A 199 -17.41 12.64 -3.42
N VAL A 200 -16.31 12.93 -2.70
CA VAL A 200 -16.26 14.07 -1.78
C VAL A 200 -15.61 15.35 -2.34
N ASP A 201 -14.76 15.24 -3.36
CA ASP A 201 -14.05 16.38 -3.97
C ASP A 201 -13.95 16.27 -5.50
N GLY A 202 -13.39 15.18 -6.03
CA GLY A 202 -13.29 14.92 -7.48
C GLY A 202 -12.43 15.89 -8.29
N SER A 203 -11.70 16.82 -7.65
CA SER A 203 -10.91 17.82 -8.36
C SER A 203 -9.68 17.21 -9.01
N TYR A 204 -9.63 17.18 -10.36
CA TYR A 204 -8.46 16.70 -11.09
C TYR A 204 -7.18 17.46 -10.71
N ARG A 205 -7.26 18.77 -10.47
CA ARG A 205 -6.10 19.57 -10.04
C ARG A 205 -5.58 19.11 -8.68
N ARG A 206 -6.49 18.84 -7.73
CA ARG A 206 -6.10 18.31 -6.41
C ARG A 206 -5.46 16.95 -6.57
N ARG A 207 -6.14 16.03 -7.28
CA ARG A 207 -5.64 14.69 -7.57
C ARG A 207 -4.22 14.69 -8.12
N ALA A 208 -3.94 15.47 -9.16
CA ALA A 208 -2.62 15.51 -9.78
C ALA A 208 -1.55 16.11 -8.84
N ARG A 209 -1.89 17.17 -8.09
CA ARG A 209 -0.96 17.78 -7.14
C ARG A 209 -0.68 16.86 -5.94
N THR A 210 -1.70 16.29 -5.31
CA THR A 210 -1.51 15.38 -4.17
C THR A 210 -0.81 14.12 -4.58
N TRP A 211 -1.05 13.61 -5.80
CA TRP A 211 -0.25 12.54 -6.36
C TRP A 211 1.22 12.90 -6.51
N ALA A 212 1.54 14.07 -7.06
CA ALA A 212 2.95 14.47 -7.20
C ALA A 212 3.64 14.57 -5.83
N THR A 213 2.93 15.13 -4.83
CA THR A 213 3.41 15.18 -3.44
C THR A 213 3.60 13.79 -2.83
N ALA A 214 2.58 12.92 -2.93
CA ALA A 214 2.61 11.57 -2.39
C ALA A 214 3.70 10.72 -3.05
N PHE A 215 3.79 10.74 -4.38
CA PHE A 215 4.83 10.02 -5.13
C PHE A 215 6.24 10.48 -4.74
N THR A 216 6.47 11.79 -4.64
CA THR A 216 7.78 12.33 -4.22
C THR A 216 8.12 11.88 -2.80
N ALA A 217 7.16 11.95 -1.88
CA ALA A 217 7.35 11.52 -0.50
C ALA A 217 7.61 10.01 -0.40
N LEU A 218 6.84 9.19 -1.14
CA LEU A 218 7.03 7.74 -1.20
C LEU A 218 8.41 7.37 -1.74
N VAL A 219 8.84 7.94 -2.86
CA VAL A 219 10.18 7.69 -3.42
C VAL A 219 11.28 8.05 -2.41
N PHE A 220 11.15 9.21 -1.75
CA PHE A 220 12.11 9.65 -0.74
C PHE A 220 12.16 8.70 0.47
N LEU A 221 11.00 8.35 1.03
CA LEU A 221 10.88 7.43 2.16
C LEU A 221 11.37 6.03 1.76
N TRP A 222 11.09 5.55 0.55
CA TRP A 222 11.55 4.24 0.11
C TRP A 222 13.06 4.17 -0.03
N GLN A 223 13.66 5.18 -0.68
CA GLN A 223 15.10 5.27 -0.83
C GLN A 223 15.79 5.33 0.54
N ARG A 224 15.24 6.13 1.46
CA ARG A 224 15.81 6.27 2.81
C ARG A 224 15.64 5.00 3.63
N GLY A 225 14.50 4.32 3.54
CA GLY A 225 14.23 3.04 4.21
C GLY A 225 15.15 1.92 3.71
N ALA A 226 15.28 1.77 2.39
CA ALA A 226 16.19 0.79 1.80
C ALA A 226 17.65 1.08 2.20
N ARG A 227 18.06 2.36 2.20
CA ARG A 227 19.38 2.76 2.70
C ARG A 227 19.56 2.43 4.17
N PHE A 228 18.58 2.76 5.00
CA PHE A 228 18.59 2.48 6.44
C PHE A 228 18.79 0.98 6.69
N PHE A 229 18.00 0.12 6.05
CA PHE A 229 18.16 -1.33 6.19
C PHE A 229 19.54 -1.81 5.73
N MET A 230 19.98 -1.41 4.53
CA MET A 230 21.28 -1.83 4.01
C MET A 230 22.47 -1.38 4.89
N GLU A 231 22.41 -0.18 5.47
CA GLU A 231 23.47 0.36 6.33
C GLU A 231 23.47 -0.25 7.74
N ASN A 232 22.34 -0.76 8.22
CA ASN A 232 22.18 -1.31 9.58
C ASN A 232 22.03 -2.84 9.60
N ASP A 233 22.16 -3.50 8.45
CA ASP A 233 22.15 -4.96 8.38
C ASP A 233 23.42 -5.55 9.00
N PRO A 234 23.31 -6.35 10.08
CA PRO A 234 24.47 -6.91 10.78
C PRO A 234 25.24 -7.96 9.97
N THR A 235 24.66 -8.47 8.88
CA THR A 235 25.26 -9.51 8.03
C THR A 235 26.05 -8.95 6.85
N LEU A 236 25.89 -7.65 6.53
CA LEU A 236 26.53 -7.02 5.38
C LEU A 236 27.77 -6.23 5.79
N THR A 237 28.91 -6.50 5.14
CA THR A 237 30.10 -5.66 5.28
C THR A 237 29.95 -4.41 4.41
N ALA A 238 29.60 -3.27 5.04
CA ALA A 238 29.36 -1.98 4.37
C ALA A 238 28.21 -1.99 3.35
N GLY A 239 27.05 -2.50 3.76
CA GLY A 239 25.84 -2.51 2.93
C GLY A 239 25.45 -1.10 2.46
N ARG A 240 25.14 -0.98 1.17
CA ARG A 240 24.75 0.27 0.53
C ARG A 240 23.57 0.03 -0.39
N ALA A 241 22.58 0.89 -0.32
CA ALA A 241 21.52 0.94 -1.31
C ALA A 241 21.99 1.75 -2.53
N SER A 242 21.81 1.21 -3.74
CA SER A 242 22.11 1.93 -4.97
C SER A 242 20.99 1.81 -6.00
N PHE A 243 20.88 2.83 -6.87
CA PHE A 243 19.95 2.80 -8.00
C PHE A 243 20.27 1.67 -8.98
N LYS A 244 21.55 1.29 -9.10
CA LYS A 244 21.98 0.16 -9.92
C LYS A 244 21.39 -1.15 -9.38
N ASP A 245 21.43 -1.36 -8.07
CA ASP A 245 20.87 -2.57 -7.45
C ASP A 245 19.37 -2.64 -7.62
N PHE A 246 18.67 -1.51 -7.47
CA PHE A 246 17.24 -1.42 -7.76
C PHE A 246 16.92 -1.80 -9.20
N TYR A 247 17.62 -1.22 -10.17
CA TYR A 247 17.42 -1.53 -11.59
C TYR A 247 17.71 -2.99 -11.92
N LEU A 248 18.80 -3.56 -11.39
CA LEU A 248 19.17 -4.95 -11.62
C LEU A 248 18.19 -5.92 -10.94
N SER A 249 17.70 -5.60 -9.75
CA SER A 249 16.69 -6.40 -9.04
C SER A 249 15.36 -6.42 -9.80
N GLY A 250 14.95 -5.27 -10.35
CA GLY A 250 13.80 -5.20 -11.26
C GLY A 250 13.97 -6.01 -12.54
N LYS A 251 15.18 -6.06 -13.11
CA LYS A 251 15.49 -6.93 -14.26
C LYS A 251 15.45 -8.42 -13.92
N ARG A 252 15.84 -8.81 -12.71
CA ARG A 252 15.78 -10.19 -12.24
C ARG A 252 14.34 -10.63 -11.94
N GLY A 253 13.44 -9.69 -11.66
CA GLY A 253 12.04 -9.96 -11.31
C GLY A 253 11.78 -10.08 -9.81
N VAL A 254 12.76 -9.75 -8.96
CA VAL A 254 12.62 -9.77 -7.49
C VAL A 254 12.16 -8.42 -6.92
N LEU A 255 12.02 -7.41 -7.77
CA LEU A 255 11.37 -6.13 -7.49
C LEU A 255 10.56 -5.67 -8.72
N PRO A 256 9.62 -4.71 -8.59
CA PRO A 256 8.97 -4.10 -9.73
C PRO A 256 9.99 -3.52 -10.71
N SER A 257 9.76 -3.72 -12.01
CA SER A 257 10.65 -3.15 -13.03
C SER A 257 10.48 -1.63 -13.09
N THR A 258 11.59 -0.91 -13.34
CA THR A 258 11.53 0.55 -13.55
C THR A 258 10.61 0.92 -14.72
N GLY A 259 10.51 0.06 -15.74
CA GLY A 259 9.61 0.26 -16.87
C GLY A 259 8.14 0.24 -16.47
N ASP A 260 7.74 -0.68 -15.59
CA ASP A 260 6.34 -0.79 -15.17
C ASP A 260 5.94 0.33 -14.20
N MET A 261 6.87 0.75 -13.33
CA MET A 261 6.69 1.95 -12.52
C MET A 261 6.51 3.21 -13.39
N LEU A 262 7.32 3.38 -14.44
CA LEU A 262 7.18 4.54 -15.33
C LEU A 262 5.87 4.51 -16.14
N LYS A 263 5.36 3.32 -16.48
CA LYS A 263 4.06 3.14 -17.15
C LYS A 263 2.87 3.42 -16.23
N SER A 264 2.99 3.25 -14.90
CA SER A 264 1.88 3.55 -13.98
C SER A 264 1.59 5.06 -13.88
N ILE A 265 2.61 5.91 -14.00
CA ILE A 265 2.49 7.37 -13.93
C ILE A 265 1.46 7.96 -14.91
N PRO A 266 1.58 7.78 -16.25
CA PRO A 266 0.62 8.32 -17.19
C PRO A 266 -0.76 7.67 -17.07
N ARG A 267 -0.84 6.42 -16.58
CA ARG A 267 -2.13 5.75 -16.32
C ARG A 267 -2.88 6.47 -15.22
N TYR A 268 -2.27 6.67 -14.05
CA TYR A 268 -2.92 7.40 -12.95
C TYR A 268 -3.23 8.85 -13.31
N LEU A 269 -2.39 9.53 -14.09
CA LEU A 269 -2.67 10.91 -14.48
C LEU A 269 -3.73 11.02 -15.60
N SER A 270 -4.19 9.91 -16.18
CA SER A 270 -5.27 9.96 -17.17
C SER A 270 -6.58 10.44 -16.55
N ARG A 271 -7.29 11.31 -17.27
CA ARG A 271 -8.63 11.78 -16.89
C ARG A 271 -9.70 10.70 -16.92
N THR A 272 -9.46 9.61 -17.66
CA THR A 272 -10.38 8.47 -17.77
C THR A 272 -9.95 7.29 -16.90
N TYR A 273 -8.90 7.46 -16.09
CA TYR A 273 -8.39 6.42 -15.22
C TYR A 273 -9.41 6.01 -14.16
N HIS A 274 -9.52 4.69 -13.94
CA HIS A 274 -10.20 4.09 -12.80
C HIS A 274 -9.37 2.92 -12.26
N PRO A 275 -9.12 2.80 -10.93
CA PRO A 275 -8.29 1.73 -10.37
C PRO A 275 -8.75 0.32 -10.65
N SER A 276 -10.05 0.10 -10.88
CA SER A 276 -10.58 -1.21 -11.28
C SER A 276 -9.93 -1.80 -12.55
N GLN A 277 -9.17 -1.00 -13.32
CA GLN A 277 -8.42 -1.45 -14.50
C GLN A 277 -7.04 -2.03 -14.16
N GLU A 278 -6.61 -1.93 -12.90
CA GLU A 278 -5.32 -2.43 -12.40
C GLU A 278 -5.57 -3.73 -11.63
N GLY A 279 -4.78 -4.78 -11.88
CA GLY A 279 -4.96 -6.10 -11.25
C GLY A 279 -6.31 -6.79 -11.52
N SER A 280 -6.51 -7.95 -10.89
CA SER A 280 -7.69 -8.80 -11.04
C SER A 280 -8.29 -9.16 -9.69
N THR A 281 -9.57 -8.83 -9.48
CA THR A 281 -10.30 -9.24 -8.26
C THR A 281 -10.43 -10.75 -8.18
N GLU A 282 -10.62 -11.43 -9.31
CA GLU A 282 -10.68 -12.90 -9.37
C GLU A 282 -9.37 -13.53 -8.86
N GLN A 283 -8.22 -13.03 -9.31
CA GLN A 283 -6.91 -13.50 -8.87
C GLN A 283 -6.69 -13.24 -7.37
N ALA A 284 -7.03 -12.04 -6.89
CA ALA A 284 -6.90 -11.68 -5.48
C ALA A 284 -7.72 -12.61 -4.59
N VAL A 285 -8.99 -12.83 -4.92
CA VAL A 285 -9.89 -13.74 -4.20
C VAL A 285 -9.37 -15.18 -4.25
N ALA A 286 -8.87 -15.64 -5.40
CA ALA A 286 -8.27 -16.96 -5.54
C ALA A 286 -7.06 -17.14 -4.62
N TYR A 287 -6.17 -16.14 -4.54
CA TYR A 287 -5.04 -16.17 -3.60
C TYR A 287 -5.53 -16.23 -2.15
N LEU A 288 -6.45 -15.36 -1.75
CA LEU A 288 -6.97 -15.28 -0.39
C LEU A 288 -7.65 -16.58 0.06
N ALA A 289 -8.29 -17.30 -0.86
CA ALA A 289 -8.87 -18.63 -0.60
C ALA A 289 -7.83 -19.73 -0.38
N SER A 290 -6.58 -19.51 -0.79
CA SER A 290 -5.46 -20.45 -0.65
C SER A 290 -4.39 -20.00 0.36
N SER A 291 -4.41 -18.74 0.80
CA SER A 291 -3.46 -18.19 1.78
C SER A 291 -3.55 -18.95 3.11
N PRO A 292 -2.44 -19.52 3.61
CA PRO A 292 -2.39 -20.17 4.91
C PRO A 292 -2.92 -19.28 6.04
N ALA A 293 -2.48 -18.01 6.10
CA ALA A 293 -2.90 -17.08 7.13
C ALA A 293 -4.37 -16.68 7.01
N ALA A 294 -4.84 -16.38 5.79
CA ALA A 294 -6.25 -16.01 5.56
C ALA A 294 -7.21 -17.17 5.89
N THR A 295 -6.92 -18.37 5.40
CA THR A 295 -7.78 -19.55 5.66
C THR A 295 -7.77 -19.95 7.14
N ALA A 296 -6.65 -19.78 7.84
CA ALA A 296 -6.59 -19.98 9.28
C ALA A 296 -7.45 -18.97 10.05
N ALA A 297 -7.45 -17.71 9.64
CA ALA A 297 -8.31 -16.68 10.22
C ALA A 297 -9.80 -17.01 10.03
N GLU A 298 -10.19 -17.50 8.84
CA GLU A 298 -11.59 -17.89 8.58
C GLU A 298 -12.04 -19.07 9.44
N ARG A 299 -11.20 -20.10 9.59
CA ARG A 299 -11.49 -21.25 10.46
C ARG A 299 -11.67 -20.88 11.94
N ARG A 300 -11.02 -19.80 12.41
CA ARG A 300 -11.17 -19.30 13.79
C ARG A 300 -12.43 -18.47 13.99
N ALA A 301 -13.03 -17.95 12.91
CA ALA A 301 -14.17 -17.05 12.96
C ALA A 301 -15.53 -17.75 12.78
N GLY A 302 -15.54 -18.97 12.22
CA GLY A 302 -16.72 -19.83 12.09
C GLY A 302 -16.86 -20.79 13.26
#